data_AF-A0A139HD23-F1
#
_entry.id   AF-A0A139HD23-F1
#
_cell.length_a   1.000
_cell.length_b   1.000
_cell.length_c   1.000
_cell.angle_alpha   90.00
_cell.angle_beta   90.00
_cell.angle_gamma   90.00
#
_symmetry.space_group_name_H-M   'P 1'
#
loop_
_entity.id
_entity.type
_entity.pdbx_description
1 polymer ?
#
loop_
_entity_poly.entity_id
_entity_poly.type
_entity_poly.pdbx_seq_one_letter_code
_entity_poly.pdbx_strand_id
1 'polypeptide(L)'
;MAVTAKVEAKTAQVSASSIQPFLQPDFEPAEYLNTTLPTLSTTTAKSARALPFPELSSQLQTLLNQLNAQTTRLSQTLTQLTDEILRSGNRLAYEVEVLKSDTTTLTDTFQNALQKEISQLAPKHPQQVDGDEDGEADIEPEEEDIHPEPEFLHRLQTLTTVRSRLDTVIKTFGSAMQWPLPPSSVSNDEQKGKDFSETLRLEISEQDLDLASARVSELRELAEVWKGTAEEKARMKVVETLQRIVEEREKIARNGPAAVRGVGFGGDYQNPPARGAAGYGFLQNLRGLKGEG
;
A
#
# COMPACT_ATOMS: atom_id res chain seq x y z
N MET A 1 27.17 45.45 -19.05
CA MET A 1 26.09 44.80 -18.28
C MET A 1 26.76 43.94 -17.22
N ALA A 2 27.00 44.50 -16.03
CA ALA A 2 27.54 43.75 -14.89
C ALA A 2 26.37 43.16 -14.11
N VAL A 3 26.45 41.86 -13.83
CA VAL A 3 25.42 41.09 -13.14
C VAL A 3 25.37 41.57 -11.69
N THR A 4 24.32 42.30 -11.33
CA THR A 4 24.03 42.72 -9.96
C THR A 4 23.60 41.51 -9.13
N ALA A 5 24.58 40.77 -8.62
CA ALA A 5 24.33 39.72 -7.64
C ALA A 5 23.82 40.35 -6.34
N LYS A 6 22.49 40.40 -6.18
CA LYS A 6 21.83 40.84 -4.96
C LYS A 6 22.15 39.83 -3.85
N VAL A 7 23.11 40.16 -2.99
CA VAL A 7 23.46 39.35 -1.82
C VAL A 7 22.24 39.31 -0.89
N GLU A 8 21.59 38.16 -0.82
CA GLU A 8 20.41 37.96 0.00
C GLU A 8 20.82 37.79 1.47
N ALA A 9 20.26 38.64 2.34
CA ALA A 9 20.61 38.68 3.75
C ALA A 9 20.10 37.43 4.49
N LYS A 10 20.99 36.48 4.75
CA LYS A 10 20.65 35.21 5.43
C LYS A 10 20.47 35.36 6.95
N THR A 11 20.80 36.53 7.52
CA THR A 11 20.68 36.80 8.97
C THR A 11 20.07 38.20 9.21
N ALA A 12 19.35 38.34 10.34
CA ALA A 12 18.67 39.58 10.74
C ALA A 12 19.59 40.81 10.90
N GLN A 13 20.91 40.59 11.01
CA GLN A 13 21.91 41.65 11.11
C GLN A 13 22.34 42.19 9.75
N VAL A 14 22.37 41.33 8.72
CA VAL A 14 22.72 41.70 7.33
C VAL A 14 21.56 42.44 6.64
N SER A 15 20.33 42.28 7.16
CA SER A 15 19.16 43.04 6.72
C SER A 15 19.08 44.48 7.27
N ALA A 16 20.04 44.93 8.07
CA ALA A 16 20.08 46.32 8.51
C ALA A 16 20.30 47.25 7.30
N SER A 17 19.34 48.15 7.04
CA SER A 17 19.36 49.07 5.89
C SER A 17 20.66 49.88 5.76
N SER A 18 21.35 50.15 6.87
CA SER A 18 22.63 50.87 6.88
C SER A 18 23.82 50.04 6.39
N ILE A 19 23.74 48.71 6.43
CA ILE A 19 24.85 47.80 6.05
C ILE A 19 24.72 47.41 4.57
N GLN A 20 23.52 47.51 4.00
CA GLN A 20 23.22 47.15 2.62
C GLN A 20 24.13 47.80 1.55
N PRO A 21 24.55 49.09 1.66
CA PRO A 21 25.50 49.68 0.72
C PRO A 21 26.87 48.99 0.75
N PHE A 22 27.34 48.55 1.92
CA PHE A 22 28.64 47.92 2.11
C PHE A 22 28.70 46.45 1.67
N LEU A 23 27.54 45.83 1.39
CA LEU A 23 27.44 44.46 0.90
C LEU A 23 27.50 44.37 -0.63
N GLN A 24 27.50 45.52 -1.32
CA GLN A 24 27.59 45.55 -2.77
C GLN A 24 29.04 45.23 -3.21
N PRO A 25 29.23 44.37 -4.21
CA PRO A 25 30.57 44.00 -4.68
C PRO A 25 31.35 45.18 -5.30
N ASP A 26 30.64 46.17 -5.83
CA ASP A 26 31.20 47.38 -6.45
C ASP A 26 31.23 48.58 -5.48
N PHE A 27 31.24 48.35 -4.17
CA PHE A 27 31.21 49.44 -3.19
C PHE A 27 32.43 50.35 -3.28
N GLU A 28 32.21 51.62 -3.65
CA GLU A 28 33.24 52.66 -3.63
C GLU A 28 33.06 53.59 -2.42
N PRO A 29 34.05 53.70 -1.51
CA PRO A 29 33.92 54.51 -0.29
C PRO A 29 33.82 56.02 -0.59
N ALA A 30 34.45 56.49 -1.67
CA ALA A 30 34.39 57.89 -2.06
C ALA A 30 33.01 58.27 -2.58
N GLU A 31 32.39 57.44 -3.41
CA GLU A 31 31.02 57.64 -3.90
C GLU A 31 30.00 57.57 -2.76
N TYR A 32 30.17 56.64 -1.82
CA TYR A 32 29.33 56.56 -0.63
C TYR A 32 29.38 57.85 0.20
N LEU A 33 30.56 58.41 0.47
CA LEU A 33 30.68 59.66 1.21
C LEU A 33 30.13 60.86 0.42
N ASN A 34 30.32 60.90 -0.90
CA ASN A 34 29.81 61.97 -1.76
C ASN A 34 28.27 61.95 -1.90
N THR A 35 27.64 60.79 -1.80
CA THR A 35 26.18 60.63 -1.87
C THR A 35 25.50 60.84 -0.52
N THR A 36 26.17 60.45 0.57
CA THR A 36 25.68 60.60 1.94
C THR A 36 25.87 62.00 2.50
N LEU A 37 27.00 62.66 2.20
CA LEU A 37 27.29 64.00 2.70
C LEU A 37 26.66 65.09 1.82
N PRO A 38 26.06 66.13 2.43
CA PRO A 38 25.60 67.33 1.71
C PRO A 38 26.76 68.15 1.13
N THR A 39 26.53 68.91 0.05
CA THR A 39 27.57 69.75 -0.55
C THR A 39 27.90 70.95 0.35
N LEU A 40 29.17 71.37 0.43
CA LEU A 40 29.53 72.56 1.21
C LEU A 40 28.89 73.83 0.62
N SER A 41 28.31 74.67 1.48
CA SER A 41 27.95 76.05 1.14
C SER A 41 29.21 76.91 1.13
N THR A 42 29.97 76.86 0.04
CA THR A 42 30.97 77.88 -0.25
C THR A 42 30.23 79.08 -0.83
N THR A 43 30.55 80.28 -0.34
CA THR A 43 29.85 81.59 -0.39
C THR A 43 29.21 82.06 -1.71
N THR A 44 29.21 81.28 -2.78
CA THR A 44 28.80 81.68 -4.14
C THR A 44 27.82 80.71 -4.82
N ALA A 45 27.50 79.55 -4.24
CA ALA A 45 26.60 78.57 -4.86
C ALA A 45 25.35 78.32 -4.00
N LYS A 46 24.22 78.91 -4.39
CA LYS A 46 22.90 78.57 -3.84
C LYS A 46 22.43 77.23 -4.42
N SER A 47 22.98 76.13 -3.90
CA SER A 47 22.41 74.79 -4.12
C SER A 47 21.49 74.44 -2.94
N ALA A 48 20.31 73.88 -3.22
CA ALA A 48 19.27 73.59 -2.23
C ALA A 48 19.70 72.58 -1.14
N ARG A 49 20.86 71.92 -1.30
CA ARG A 49 21.45 70.96 -0.36
C ARG A 49 22.73 71.47 0.33
N ALA A 50 23.04 72.75 0.18
CA ALA A 50 24.29 73.31 0.69
C ALA A 50 24.21 73.69 2.18
N LEU A 51 24.98 72.99 3.03
CA LEU A 51 25.00 73.19 4.49
C LEU A 51 26.27 73.93 4.96
N PRO A 52 26.21 74.67 6.08
CA PRO A 52 27.38 75.35 6.64
C PRO A 52 28.37 74.33 7.24
N PHE A 53 29.68 74.63 7.16
CA PHE A 53 30.78 73.78 7.64
C PHE A 53 30.60 73.18 9.06
N PRO A 54 30.17 73.93 10.09
CA PRO A 54 30.00 73.35 11.43
C PRO A 54 28.94 72.25 11.49
N GLU A 55 27.88 72.36 10.69
CA GLU A 55 26.80 71.37 10.67
C GLU A 55 27.23 70.10 9.92
N LEU A 56 27.97 70.25 8.82
CA LEU A 56 28.60 69.12 8.11
C LEU A 56 29.57 68.38 9.03
N SER A 57 30.40 69.11 9.78
CA SER A 57 31.35 68.51 10.73
C SER A 57 30.62 67.68 11.79
N SER A 58 29.52 68.18 12.34
CA SER A 58 28.68 67.43 13.30
C SER A 58 28.04 66.19 12.69
N GLN A 59 27.53 66.27 11.44
CA GLN A 59 26.96 65.12 10.75
C GLN A 59 28.01 64.06 10.42
N LEU A 60 29.21 64.47 9.99
CA LEU A 60 30.35 63.58 9.75
C LEU A 60 30.76 62.86 11.04
N GLN A 61 30.88 63.59 12.16
CA GLN A 61 31.22 62.99 13.46
C GLN A 61 30.16 61.97 13.89
N THR A 62 28.88 62.27 13.66
CA THR A 62 27.77 61.35 13.97
C THR A 62 27.84 60.08 13.10
N LEU A 63 28.06 60.23 11.80
CA LEU A 63 28.21 59.11 10.86
C LEU A 63 29.43 58.26 11.24
N LEU A 64 30.57 58.88 11.55
CA LEU A 64 31.78 58.17 11.93
C LEU A 64 31.61 57.40 13.25
N ASN A 65 30.94 57.99 14.23
CA ASN A 65 30.59 57.30 15.47
C ASN A 65 29.63 56.13 15.21
N GLN A 66 28.65 56.30 14.31
CA GLN A 66 27.74 55.22 13.92
C GLN A 66 28.48 54.08 13.22
N LEU A 67 29.37 54.39 12.28
CA LEU A 67 30.18 53.40 11.57
C LEU A 67 31.08 52.66 12.55
N ASN A 68 31.77 53.36 13.44
CA ASN A 68 32.65 52.75 14.44
C ASN A 68 31.88 51.80 15.38
N ALA A 69 30.69 52.20 15.83
CA ALA A 69 29.82 51.34 16.64
C ALA A 69 29.36 50.10 15.85
N GLN A 70 29.02 50.26 14.56
CA GLN A 70 28.63 49.15 13.69
C GLN A 70 29.80 48.18 13.42
N THR A 71 31.00 48.70 13.15
CA THR A 71 32.21 47.88 12.97
C THR A 71 32.53 47.08 14.23
N THR A 72 32.45 47.70 15.41
CA THR A 72 32.69 47.01 16.69
C THR A 72 31.67 45.88 16.90
N ARG A 73 30.38 46.16 16.64
CA ARG A 73 29.31 45.17 16.77
C ARG A 73 29.47 44.01 15.78
N LEU A 74 29.77 44.30 14.51
CA LEU A 74 29.99 43.26 13.50
C LEU A 74 31.22 42.41 13.82
N SER A 75 32.29 43.02 14.32
CA SER A 75 33.48 42.29 14.78
C SER A 75 33.13 41.33 15.92
N GLN A 76 32.35 41.79 16.91
CA GLN A 76 31.89 40.94 18.02
C GLN A 76 31.03 39.77 17.52
N THR A 77 30.07 40.03 16.62
CA THR A 77 29.25 38.97 16.03
C THR A 77 30.11 37.98 15.23
N LEU A 78 31.08 38.44 14.44
CA LEU A 78 31.95 37.56 13.67
C LEU A 78 32.73 36.62 14.60
N THR A 79 33.30 37.15 15.68
CA THR A 79 33.96 36.33 16.71
C THR A 79 32.99 35.31 17.31
N GLN A 80 31.78 35.73 17.72
CA GLN A 80 30.77 34.84 18.26
C GLN A 80 30.39 33.72 17.28
N LEU A 81 30.09 34.05 16.02
CA LEU A 81 29.74 33.04 15.01
C LEU A 81 30.90 32.10 14.72
N THR A 82 32.14 32.59 14.76
CA THR A 82 33.34 31.75 14.61
C THR A 82 33.46 30.74 15.74
N ASP A 83 33.25 31.19 16.98
CA ASP A 83 33.27 30.33 18.16
C ASP A 83 32.11 29.31 18.12
N GLU A 84 30.92 29.72 17.69
CA GLU A 84 29.77 28.84 17.52
C GLU A 84 30.01 27.79 16.42
N ILE A 85 30.65 28.16 15.31
CA ILE A 85 31.04 27.22 14.24
C ILE A 85 32.06 26.21 14.75
N LEU A 86 33.11 26.66 15.45
CA LEU A 86 34.13 25.76 16.01
C LEU A 86 33.52 24.82 17.06
N ARG A 87 32.65 25.34 17.93
CA ARG A 87 31.98 24.54 18.96
C ARG A 87 30.99 23.54 18.38
N SER A 88 30.14 23.98 17.44
CA SER A 88 29.16 23.10 16.78
C SER A 88 29.85 22.06 15.91
N GLY A 89 30.96 22.40 15.24
CA GLY A 89 31.78 21.44 14.50
C GLY A 89 32.32 20.32 15.38
N ASN A 90 32.92 20.66 16.53
CA ASN A 90 33.41 19.66 17.48
C ASN A 90 32.29 18.78 18.05
N ARG A 91 31.13 19.37 18.35
CA ARG A 91 29.96 18.62 18.84
C ARG A 91 29.40 17.67 17.78
N LEU A 92 29.24 18.14 16.54
CA LEU A 92 28.76 17.33 15.43
C LEU A 92 29.72 16.18 15.13
N ALA A 93 31.03 16.40 15.21
CA ALA A 93 32.02 15.34 15.02
C ALA A 93 31.84 14.20 16.04
N TYR A 94 31.61 14.54 17.32
CA TYR A 94 31.31 13.54 18.36
C TYR A 94 29.99 12.80 18.09
N GLU A 95 28.91 13.52 17.76
CA GLU A 95 27.61 12.91 17.47
C GLU A 95 27.69 11.96 16.25
N VAL A 96 28.46 12.33 15.22
CA VAL A 96 28.71 11.48 14.04
C VAL A 96 29.54 10.25 14.41
N GLU A 97 30.56 10.39 15.25
CA GLU A 97 31.37 9.25 15.70
C GLU A 97 30.54 8.26 16.53
N VAL A 98 29.69 8.76 17.43
CA VAL A 98 28.73 7.94 18.19
C VAL A 98 27.76 7.24 17.26
N LEU A 99 27.09 7.96 16.36
CA LEU A 99 26.13 7.37 15.41
C LEU A 99 26.80 6.33 14.50
N LYS A 100 28.05 6.57 14.09
CA LYS A 100 28.82 5.59 13.32
C LYS A 100 29.08 4.34 14.15
N SER A 101 29.47 4.47 15.42
CA SER A 101 29.70 3.34 16.31
C SER A 101 28.42 2.53 16.59
N ASP A 102 27.28 3.20 16.77
CA ASP A 102 25.97 2.57 16.94
C ASP A 102 25.55 1.85 15.66
N THR A 103 25.77 2.48 14.49
CA THR A 103 25.47 1.87 13.19
C THR A 103 26.34 0.64 12.94
N THR A 104 27.63 0.68 13.28
CA THR A 104 28.50 -0.50 13.18
C THR A 104 28.06 -1.59 14.14
N THR A 105 27.63 -1.24 15.36
CA THR A 105 27.11 -2.20 16.34
C THR A 105 25.80 -2.84 15.86
N LEU A 106 24.90 -2.05 15.26
CA LEU A 106 23.68 -2.56 14.67
C LEU A 106 23.95 -3.46 13.46
N THR A 107 24.92 -3.08 12.62
CA THR A 107 25.35 -3.91 11.49
C THR A 107 25.92 -5.25 11.99
N ASP A 108 26.74 -5.22 13.04
CA ASP A 108 27.30 -6.42 13.66
C ASP A 108 26.21 -7.33 14.26
N THR A 109 25.24 -6.77 14.98
CA THR A 109 24.11 -7.55 15.50
C THR A 109 23.25 -8.15 14.39
N PHE A 110 23.04 -7.45 13.27
CA PHE A 110 22.33 -8.01 12.13
C PHE A 110 23.11 -9.14 11.45
N GLN A 111 24.39 -8.91 11.16
CA GLN A 111 25.23 -9.83 10.38
C GLN A 111 25.65 -11.08 11.16
N ASN A 112 25.91 -10.94 12.47
CA ASN A 112 26.50 -12.02 13.26
C ASN A 112 25.52 -12.68 14.23
N ALA A 113 24.65 -11.91 14.90
CA ALA A 113 23.69 -12.48 15.84
C ALA A 113 22.39 -12.89 15.12
N LEU A 114 21.69 -11.93 14.53
CA LEU A 114 20.37 -12.15 13.93
C LEU A 114 20.45 -13.03 12.67
N GLN A 115 21.45 -12.87 11.81
CA GLN A 115 21.59 -13.74 10.64
C GLN A 115 21.83 -15.20 11.03
N LYS A 116 22.58 -15.46 12.12
CA LYS A 116 22.79 -16.80 12.68
C LYS A 116 21.48 -17.37 13.23
N GLU A 117 20.74 -16.60 14.03
CA GLU A 117 19.43 -17.02 14.55
C GLU A 117 18.40 -17.25 13.43
N ILE A 118 18.37 -16.39 12.41
CA ILE A 118 17.48 -16.54 11.24
C ILE A 118 17.87 -17.79 10.44
N SER A 119 19.16 -18.11 10.30
CA SER A 119 19.58 -19.35 9.64
C SER A 119 19.19 -20.61 10.41
N GLN A 120 19.02 -20.52 11.73
CA GLN A 120 18.48 -21.60 12.57
C GLN A 120 16.96 -21.70 12.46
N LEU A 121 16.26 -20.56 12.33
CA LEU A 121 14.81 -20.50 12.12
C LEU A 121 14.40 -20.79 10.67
N ALA A 122 15.31 -20.64 9.70
CA ALA A 122 15.08 -21.00 8.32
C ALA A 122 14.97 -22.53 8.24
N PRO A 123 13.87 -23.08 7.70
CA PRO A 123 13.77 -24.51 7.51
C PRO A 123 14.94 -24.94 6.61
N LYS A 124 15.85 -25.79 7.13
CA LYS A 124 16.83 -26.49 6.31
C LYS A 124 16.02 -27.30 5.28
N HIS A 125 15.91 -26.78 4.07
CA HIS A 125 15.42 -27.58 2.96
C HIS A 125 16.40 -28.75 2.84
N PRO A 126 15.96 -30.02 2.92
CA PRO A 126 16.84 -31.14 2.65
C PRO A 126 17.35 -30.95 1.22
N GLN A 127 18.62 -30.58 1.12
CA GLN A 127 19.31 -30.45 -0.14
C GLN A 127 19.56 -31.87 -0.62
N GLN A 128 18.99 -32.19 -1.77
CA GLN A 128 19.24 -33.44 -2.48
C GLN A 128 20.73 -33.73 -2.50
N VAL A 129 21.05 -34.91 -1.99
CA VAL A 129 22.31 -35.61 -2.16
C VAL A 129 22.59 -35.80 -3.65
N ASP A 130 23.73 -35.33 -4.12
CA ASP A 130 24.38 -35.84 -5.33
C ASP A 130 25.91 -35.77 -5.14
N GLY A 131 26.52 -36.95 -5.05
CA GLY A 131 27.79 -37.29 -5.69
C GLY A 131 29.10 -36.94 -4.97
N ASP A 132 29.57 -37.90 -4.15
CA ASP A 132 30.94 -38.43 -4.06
C ASP A 132 32.15 -37.48 -4.12
N GLU A 133 32.92 -37.42 -3.03
CA GLU A 133 34.35 -37.78 -3.05
C GLU A 133 34.86 -38.13 -1.64
N ASP A 134 35.59 -39.24 -1.58
CA ASP A 134 36.12 -39.94 -0.42
C ASP A 134 36.96 -39.07 0.53
N GLY A 135 36.77 -39.29 1.83
CA GLY A 135 37.55 -38.65 2.89
C GLY A 135 37.24 -39.25 4.26
N GLU A 136 37.77 -40.44 4.50
CA GLU A 136 37.78 -41.13 5.79
C GLU A 136 38.51 -40.27 6.84
N ALA A 137 37.73 -39.65 7.72
CA ALA A 137 38.20 -39.05 8.96
C ALA A 137 37.19 -39.37 10.05
N ASP A 138 37.63 -40.23 10.94
CA ASP A 138 37.09 -40.55 12.27
C ASP A 138 36.69 -39.25 12.99
N ILE A 139 35.38 -39.00 13.10
CA ILE A 139 34.83 -37.97 13.98
C ILE A 139 33.77 -38.67 14.83
N GLU A 140 34.10 -38.77 16.11
CA GLU A 140 33.28 -39.22 17.22
C GLU A 140 31.88 -38.58 17.16
N PRO A 141 30.83 -39.26 17.68
CA PRO A 141 29.51 -38.67 17.77
C PRO A 141 29.54 -37.60 18.86
N GLU A 142 29.89 -36.37 18.51
CA GLU A 142 29.66 -35.23 19.40
C GLU A 142 28.16 -35.07 19.58
N GLU A 143 27.77 -35.22 20.84
CA GLU A 143 26.43 -35.18 21.37
C GLU A 143 25.68 -33.95 20.84
N GLU A 144 24.45 -34.19 20.37
CA GLU A 144 23.51 -33.13 20.04
C GLU A 144 23.36 -32.20 21.24
N ASP A 145 23.90 -30.98 21.14
CA ASP A 145 23.65 -29.90 22.08
C ASP A 145 22.15 -29.56 22.01
N ILE A 146 21.38 -30.23 22.87
CA ILE A 146 19.99 -29.91 23.19
C ILE A 146 20.03 -28.61 23.99
N HIS A 147 20.22 -27.48 23.31
CA HIS A 147 19.73 -26.22 23.83
C HIS A 147 18.21 -26.23 23.64
N PRO A 148 17.41 -26.35 24.73
CA PRO A 148 15.96 -26.29 24.59
C PRO A 148 15.62 -24.93 23.99
N GLU A 149 14.88 -24.95 22.88
CA GLU A 149 14.36 -23.72 22.29
C GLU A 149 13.76 -22.87 23.42
N PRO A 150 14.16 -21.59 23.55
CA PRO A 150 13.73 -20.79 24.67
C PRO A 150 12.20 -20.69 24.71
N GLU A 151 11.61 -20.80 25.90
CA GLU A 151 10.14 -20.91 26.08
C GLU A 151 9.34 -19.80 25.39
N PHE A 152 9.92 -18.61 25.24
CA PHE A 152 9.28 -17.50 24.54
C PHE A 152 9.13 -17.74 23.01
N LEU A 153 10.04 -18.48 22.38
CA LEU A 153 9.91 -18.88 20.97
C LEU A 153 8.81 -19.90 20.79
N HIS A 154 8.74 -20.93 21.65
CA HIS A 154 7.63 -21.88 21.64
C HIS A 154 6.29 -21.16 21.87
N ARG A 155 6.25 -20.21 22.81
CA ARG A 155 5.06 -19.38 23.05
C ARG A 155 4.70 -18.50 21.84
N LEU A 156 5.69 -17.97 21.12
CA LEU A 156 5.46 -17.14 19.94
C LEU A 156 4.98 -17.98 18.75
N GLN A 157 5.55 -19.15 18.53
CA GLN A 157 5.11 -20.10 17.49
C GLN A 157 3.70 -20.60 17.76
N THR A 158 3.39 -20.97 19.01
CA THR A 158 2.04 -21.36 19.41
C THR A 158 1.06 -20.20 19.24
N LEU A 159 1.39 -18.97 19.65
CA LEU A 159 0.54 -17.80 19.41
C LEU A 159 0.36 -17.47 17.93
N THR A 160 1.38 -17.63 17.10
CA THR A 160 1.30 -17.42 15.65
C THR A 160 0.40 -18.47 15.00
N THR A 161 0.51 -19.73 15.42
CA THR A 161 -0.34 -20.83 14.97
C THR A 161 -1.79 -20.62 15.44
N VAL A 162 -1.99 -20.16 16.68
CA VAL A 162 -3.32 -19.83 17.20
C VAL A 162 -3.92 -18.66 16.43
N ARG A 163 -3.13 -17.62 16.13
CA ARG A 163 -3.58 -16.47 15.33
C ARG A 163 -4.03 -16.91 13.93
N SER A 164 -3.21 -17.68 13.21
CA SER A 164 -3.57 -18.14 11.85
C SER A 164 -4.80 -19.05 11.86
N ARG A 165 -4.94 -19.90 12.89
CA ARG A 165 -6.15 -20.71 13.10
C ARG A 165 -7.37 -19.85 13.41
N LEU A 166 -7.25 -18.84 14.29
CA LEU A 166 -8.35 -17.92 14.60
C LEU A 166 -8.76 -17.09 13.39
N ASP A 167 -7.81 -16.59 12.59
CA ASP A 167 -8.11 -15.88 11.35
C ASP A 167 -8.86 -16.78 10.35
N THR A 168 -8.49 -18.07 10.29
CA THR A 168 -9.21 -19.06 9.47
C THR A 168 -10.62 -19.28 9.99
N VAL A 169 -10.81 -19.44 11.31
CA VAL A 169 -12.12 -19.59 11.95
C VAL A 169 -12.99 -18.33 11.75
N ILE A 170 -12.42 -17.13 11.87
CA ILE A 170 -13.13 -15.87 11.65
C ILE A 170 -13.62 -15.78 10.19
N LYS A 171 -12.79 -16.20 9.22
CA LYS A 171 -13.18 -16.24 7.81
C LYS A 171 -14.28 -17.26 7.57
N THR A 172 -14.10 -18.51 8.00
CA THR A 172 -15.10 -19.57 7.77
C THR A 172 -16.42 -19.27 8.50
N PHE A 173 -16.37 -18.81 9.75
CA PHE A 173 -17.55 -18.42 10.50
C PHE A 173 -18.19 -17.15 9.95
N GLY A 174 -17.40 -16.17 9.50
CA GLY A 174 -17.89 -14.97 8.82
C GLY A 174 -18.66 -15.31 7.54
N SER A 175 -18.09 -16.17 6.69
CA SER A 175 -18.75 -16.68 5.49
C SER A 175 -20.00 -17.50 5.81
N ALA A 176 -19.96 -18.31 6.88
CA ALA A 176 -21.11 -19.09 7.32
C ALA A 176 -22.23 -18.22 7.93
N MET A 177 -21.89 -17.08 8.55
CA MET A 177 -22.83 -16.10 9.10
C MET A 177 -23.46 -15.23 8.00
N GLN A 178 -22.71 -14.94 6.94
CA GLN A 178 -23.21 -14.29 5.72
C GLN A 178 -24.14 -15.17 4.89
N TRP A 179 -24.31 -16.44 5.27
CA TRP A 179 -25.39 -17.29 4.80
C TRP A 179 -26.57 -17.21 5.78
N PRO A 180 -27.47 -16.23 5.63
CA PRO A 180 -28.65 -16.11 6.48
C PRO A 180 -29.58 -17.28 6.23
N LEU A 181 -29.90 -18.02 7.28
CA LEU A 181 -31.13 -18.81 7.29
C LEU A 181 -32.31 -17.94 7.71
N PRO A 182 -33.53 -18.33 7.33
CA PRO A 182 -34.74 -17.95 8.03
C PRO A 182 -34.94 -18.80 9.30
N PRO A 183 -34.69 -18.31 10.53
CA PRO A 183 -35.30 -18.88 11.72
C PRO A 183 -36.71 -18.31 11.90
N SER A 184 -37.63 -19.16 12.35
CA SER A 184 -39.07 -18.91 12.55
C SER A 184 -39.43 -17.89 13.64
N SER A 185 -38.72 -16.75 13.78
CA SER A 185 -39.05 -15.75 14.81
C SER A 185 -38.68 -14.27 14.57
N VAL A 186 -38.11 -13.87 13.41
CA VAL A 186 -37.92 -12.44 13.09
C VAL A 186 -38.25 -12.11 11.62
N SER A 187 -39.32 -11.34 11.40
CA SER A 187 -39.94 -11.14 10.07
C SER A 187 -39.07 -10.44 9.01
N ASN A 188 -38.00 -9.73 9.40
CA ASN A 188 -37.12 -9.02 8.46
C ASN A 188 -35.97 -9.86 7.89
N ASP A 189 -35.59 -10.96 8.53
CA ASP A 189 -34.50 -11.83 8.06
C ASP A 189 -35.03 -13.05 7.28
N GLU A 190 -36.33 -13.32 7.36
CA GLU A 190 -37.01 -14.33 6.54
C GLU A 190 -36.96 -14.00 5.04
N GLN A 191 -37.24 -12.74 4.70
CA GLN A 191 -37.21 -12.29 3.31
C GLN A 191 -35.78 -12.37 2.74
N LYS A 192 -34.79 -11.93 3.52
CA LYS A 192 -33.37 -12.01 3.12
C LYS A 192 -32.89 -13.44 2.90
N GLY A 193 -33.31 -14.37 3.75
CA GLY A 193 -32.97 -15.79 3.58
C GLY A 193 -33.58 -16.40 2.32
N LYS A 194 -34.83 -16.01 1.98
CA LYS A 194 -35.50 -16.42 0.73
C LYS A 194 -34.80 -15.81 -0.48
N ASP A 195 -34.61 -14.51 -0.49
CA ASP A 195 -33.95 -13.78 -1.58
C ASP A 195 -32.53 -14.32 -1.83
N PHE A 196 -31.78 -14.62 -0.76
CA PHE A 196 -30.45 -15.23 -0.83
C PHE A 196 -30.49 -16.64 -1.43
N SER A 197 -31.46 -17.47 -1.02
CA SER A 197 -31.62 -18.81 -1.58
C SER A 197 -32.03 -18.79 -3.06
N GLU A 198 -32.81 -17.78 -3.47
CA GLU A 198 -33.19 -17.57 -4.88
C GLU A 198 -32.01 -17.06 -5.70
N THR A 199 -31.21 -16.13 -5.18
CA THR A 199 -29.98 -15.68 -5.84
C THR A 199 -28.97 -16.81 -5.98
N LEU A 200 -28.78 -17.66 -4.96
CA LEU A 200 -27.91 -18.84 -5.08
C LEU A 200 -28.40 -19.82 -6.15
N ARG A 201 -29.72 -20.03 -6.26
CA ARG A 201 -30.30 -20.87 -7.31
C ARG A 201 -30.07 -20.31 -8.70
N LEU A 202 -30.22 -18.99 -8.87
CA LEU A 202 -29.96 -18.31 -10.13
C LEU A 202 -28.47 -18.39 -10.49
N GLU A 203 -27.58 -18.07 -9.56
CA GLU A 203 -26.13 -18.16 -9.73
C GLU A 203 -25.70 -19.57 -10.17
N ILE A 204 -26.19 -20.60 -9.48
CA ILE A 204 -25.90 -22.02 -9.80
C ILE A 204 -26.51 -22.44 -11.15
N SER A 205 -27.60 -21.81 -11.60
CA SER A 205 -28.20 -22.09 -12.90
C SER A 205 -27.46 -21.42 -14.06
N GLU A 206 -26.84 -20.26 -13.82
CA GLU A 206 -26.11 -19.47 -14.82
C GLU A 206 -24.64 -19.91 -14.96
N GLN A 207 -24.03 -20.43 -13.89
CA GLN A 207 -22.66 -20.92 -13.89
C GLN A 207 -22.48 -22.22 -14.69
N ASP A 208 -21.23 -22.43 -15.15
CA ASP A 208 -20.77 -23.69 -15.73
C ASP A 208 -20.86 -24.84 -14.73
N LEU A 209 -21.06 -26.07 -15.21
CA LEU A 209 -21.30 -27.26 -14.37
C LEU A 209 -20.21 -27.46 -13.31
N ASP A 210 -18.95 -27.26 -13.69
CA ASP A 210 -17.81 -27.46 -12.80
C ASP A 210 -17.78 -26.41 -11.67
N LEU A 211 -17.99 -25.13 -12.02
CA LEU A 211 -18.06 -24.03 -11.05
C LEU A 211 -19.28 -24.17 -10.12
N ALA A 212 -20.43 -24.56 -10.67
CA ALA A 212 -21.65 -24.80 -9.91
C ALA A 212 -21.48 -25.96 -8.91
N SER A 213 -20.84 -27.05 -9.32
CA SER A 213 -20.56 -28.19 -8.43
C SER A 213 -19.56 -27.83 -7.32
N ALA A 214 -18.53 -27.04 -7.63
CA ALA A 214 -17.58 -26.52 -6.66
C ALA A 214 -18.28 -25.61 -5.64
N ARG A 215 -19.15 -24.71 -6.10
CA ARG A 215 -19.90 -23.79 -5.24
C ARG A 215 -20.85 -24.52 -4.28
N VAL A 216 -21.52 -25.57 -4.76
CA VAL A 216 -22.36 -26.43 -3.90
C VAL A 216 -21.52 -27.18 -2.87
N SER A 217 -20.31 -27.64 -3.24
CA SER A 217 -19.40 -28.29 -2.30
C SER A 217 -18.89 -27.34 -1.21
N GLU A 218 -18.57 -26.09 -1.54
CA GLU A 218 -18.22 -25.05 -0.56
C GLU A 218 -19.38 -24.75 0.40
N LEU A 219 -20.61 -24.61 -0.13
CA LEU A 219 -21.80 -24.42 0.70
C LEU A 219 -22.05 -25.63 1.64
N ARG A 220 -21.68 -26.83 1.21
CA ARG A 220 -21.75 -28.04 2.05
C ARG A 220 -20.74 -27.97 3.19
N GLU A 221 -19.50 -27.55 2.92
CA GLU A 221 -18.48 -27.35 3.96
C GLU A 221 -18.88 -26.26 4.96
N LEU A 222 -19.45 -25.14 4.47
CA LEU A 222 -20.00 -24.09 5.32
C LEU A 222 -21.20 -24.56 6.15
N ALA A 223 -22.00 -25.50 5.64
CA ALA A 223 -23.13 -26.07 6.38
C ALA A 223 -22.65 -26.96 7.54
N GLU A 224 -21.50 -27.62 7.41
CA GLU A 224 -20.93 -28.45 8.47
C GLU A 224 -20.50 -27.65 9.71
N VAL A 225 -20.21 -26.35 9.57
CA VAL A 225 -19.95 -25.43 10.71
C VAL A 225 -21.13 -25.41 11.70
N TRP A 226 -22.35 -25.68 11.22
CA TRP A 226 -23.58 -25.66 12.01
C TRP A 226 -23.95 -27.01 12.60
N LYS A 227 -23.09 -28.01 12.48
CA LYS A 227 -23.33 -29.36 12.99
C LYS A 227 -23.63 -29.35 14.49
N GLY A 228 -24.73 -29.98 14.89
CA GLY A 228 -25.23 -29.99 16.26
C GLY A 228 -26.09 -28.78 16.66
N THR A 229 -26.31 -27.81 15.75
CA THR A 229 -27.23 -26.68 15.99
C THR A 229 -28.62 -26.95 15.42
N ALA A 230 -29.63 -26.19 15.85
CA ALA A 230 -31.00 -26.28 15.32
C ALA A 230 -31.10 -25.98 13.80
N GLU A 231 -30.05 -25.38 13.23
CA GLU A 231 -29.98 -24.90 11.85
C GLU A 231 -29.38 -25.91 10.87
N GLU A 232 -28.64 -26.93 11.35
CA GLU A 232 -27.94 -27.93 10.53
C GLU A 232 -28.86 -28.55 9.46
N LYS A 233 -30.01 -29.05 9.90
CA LYS A 233 -30.95 -29.77 9.03
C LYS A 233 -31.60 -28.86 7.98
N ALA A 234 -31.74 -27.57 8.26
CA ALA A 234 -32.29 -26.61 7.31
C ALA A 234 -31.25 -26.24 6.24
N ARG A 235 -29.99 -25.96 6.63
CA ARG A 235 -28.89 -25.63 5.70
C ARG A 235 -28.57 -26.80 4.77
N MET A 236 -28.48 -28.01 5.32
CA MET A 236 -28.21 -29.22 4.54
C MET A 236 -29.29 -29.50 3.49
N LYS A 237 -30.58 -29.26 3.81
CA LYS A 237 -31.66 -29.40 2.83
C LYS A 237 -31.50 -28.43 1.66
N VAL A 238 -31.09 -27.19 1.90
CA VAL A 238 -30.85 -26.21 0.83
C VAL A 238 -29.73 -26.70 -0.08
N VAL A 239 -28.60 -27.15 0.49
CA VAL A 239 -27.48 -27.73 -0.26
C VAL A 239 -27.91 -28.95 -1.06
N GLU A 240 -28.69 -29.87 -0.48
CA GLU A 240 -29.23 -31.02 -1.21
C GLU A 240 -30.12 -30.61 -2.39
N THR A 241 -30.95 -29.56 -2.23
CA THR A 241 -31.76 -29.06 -3.37
C THR A 241 -30.91 -28.49 -4.49
N LEU A 242 -29.83 -27.75 -4.14
CA LEU A 242 -28.90 -27.19 -5.12
C LEU A 242 -28.10 -28.30 -5.80
N GLN A 243 -27.66 -29.31 -5.05
CA GLN A 243 -26.97 -30.48 -5.56
C GLN A 243 -27.85 -31.24 -6.57
N ARG A 244 -29.14 -31.44 -6.29
CA ARG A 244 -30.07 -32.07 -7.25
C ARG A 244 -30.20 -31.26 -8.55
N ILE A 245 -30.23 -29.93 -8.47
CA ILE A 245 -30.28 -29.06 -9.66
C ILE A 245 -29.01 -29.24 -10.50
N VAL A 246 -27.84 -29.29 -9.87
CA VAL A 246 -26.56 -29.51 -10.57
C VAL A 246 -26.49 -30.91 -11.17
N GLU A 247 -26.87 -31.95 -10.44
CA GLU A 247 -26.89 -33.34 -10.92
C GLU A 247 -27.87 -33.53 -12.09
N GLU A 248 -29.03 -32.86 -12.06
CA GLU A 248 -30.00 -32.85 -13.15
C GLU A 248 -29.44 -32.14 -14.38
N ARG A 249 -28.78 -30.98 -14.22
CA ARG A 249 -28.07 -30.29 -15.31
C ARG A 249 -26.94 -31.14 -15.88
N GLU A 250 -26.16 -31.80 -15.03
CA GLU A 250 -25.07 -32.69 -15.44
C GLU A 250 -25.62 -33.93 -16.18
N LYS A 251 -26.76 -34.47 -15.74
CA LYS A 251 -27.46 -35.56 -16.42
C LYS A 251 -28.05 -35.12 -17.77
N ILE A 252 -28.59 -33.91 -17.88
CA ILE A 252 -29.08 -33.35 -19.15
C ILE A 252 -27.91 -33.08 -20.09
N ALA A 253 -26.78 -32.58 -19.61
CA ALA A 253 -25.57 -32.41 -20.40
C ALA A 253 -25.00 -33.76 -20.88
N ARG A 254 -25.05 -34.79 -20.02
CA ARG A 254 -24.65 -36.16 -20.37
C ARG A 254 -25.63 -36.87 -21.32
N ASN A 255 -26.94 -36.59 -21.23
CA ASN A 255 -27.98 -37.24 -22.03
C ASN A 255 -28.50 -36.38 -23.22
N GLY A 256 -28.00 -35.16 -23.41
CA GLY A 256 -28.33 -34.23 -24.51
C GLY A 256 -27.44 -34.42 -25.75
N PRO A 257 -27.89 -34.04 -26.97
CA PRO A 257 -27.74 -34.86 -28.16
C PRO A 257 -26.34 -34.79 -28.80
N ALA A 258 -25.57 -35.87 -28.64
CA ALA A 258 -24.45 -36.21 -29.52
C ALA A 258 -24.91 -37.21 -30.60
N ALA A 259 -25.74 -36.76 -31.54
CA ALA A 259 -25.94 -37.44 -32.81
C ALA A 259 -26.30 -36.40 -33.89
N VAL A 260 -25.69 -36.53 -35.07
CA VAL A 260 -25.73 -35.63 -36.23
C VAL A 260 -24.67 -34.50 -36.20
N ARG A 261 -23.40 -34.91 -36.27
CA ARG A 261 -22.47 -34.29 -37.23
C ARG A 261 -22.30 -35.26 -38.39
N GLY A 262 -22.89 -34.91 -39.52
CA GLY A 262 -22.81 -35.66 -40.76
C GLY A 262 -21.37 -35.72 -41.27
N VAL A 263 -20.85 -36.96 -41.35
CA VAL A 263 -19.76 -37.30 -42.26
C VAL A 263 -20.44 -37.78 -43.54
N GLY A 264 -20.22 -37.06 -44.63
CA GLY A 264 -20.72 -37.42 -45.94
C GLY A 264 -20.06 -38.69 -46.44
N PHE A 265 -20.87 -39.61 -46.96
CA PHE A 265 -20.43 -40.56 -47.98
C PHE A 265 -21.62 -40.94 -48.85
N GLY A 266 -21.44 -40.79 -50.16
CA GLY A 266 -22.48 -40.92 -51.17
C GLY A 266 -22.99 -42.34 -51.36
N GLY A 267 -24.20 -42.43 -51.87
CA GLY A 267 -24.88 -43.68 -52.21
C GLY A 267 -26.23 -43.35 -52.84
N ASP A 268 -26.17 -43.01 -54.11
CA ASP A 268 -27.30 -42.88 -55.04
C ASP A 268 -28.15 -44.17 -55.03
N TYR A 269 -29.47 -44.06 -55.18
CA TYR A 269 -30.39 -44.97 -55.89
C TYR A 269 -31.86 -44.75 -55.46
N GLN A 270 -32.63 -44.32 -56.45
CA GLN A 270 -34.08 -44.50 -56.68
C GLN A 270 -35.14 -43.91 -55.70
N ASN A 271 -35.94 -43.02 -56.29
CA ASN A 271 -37.32 -42.66 -55.95
C ASN A 271 -38.30 -43.45 -56.88
N PRO A 272 -39.65 -43.44 -56.76
CA PRO A 272 -40.62 -43.55 -55.64
C PRO A 272 -41.62 -44.75 -55.87
N PRO A 273 -42.81 -44.90 -55.20
CA PRO A 273 -44.00 -44.06 -55.42
C PRO A 273 -44.85 -43.71 -54.17
N ALA A 274 -45.75 -42.76 -54.40
CA ALA A 274 -46.70 -42.10 -53.51
C ALA A 274 -47.88 -42.94 -52.96
N ARG A 275 -48.49 -42.50 -51.83
CA ARG A 275 -49.92 -42.09 -51.68
C ARG A 275 -50.43 -42.03 -50.23
N GLY A 276 -51.29 -41.03 -49.96
CA GLY A 276 -52.32 -40.99 -48.89
C GLY A 276 -51.93 -40.18 -47.66
N ALA A 277 -52.31 -38.91 -47.44
CA ALA A 277 -53.65 -38.32 -47.35
C ALA A 277 -54.58 -39.05 -46.37
N ALA A 278 -54.69 -38.57 -45.13
CA ALA A 278 -55.93 -38.46 -44.33
C ALA A 278 -55.60 -38.14 -42.87
N GLY A 279 -56.19 -37.07 -42.32
CA GLY A 279 -56.13 -36.80 -40.87
C GLY A 279 -56.39 -35.36 -40.45
N TYR A 280 -57.33 -34.66 -41.09
CA TYR A 280 -57.80 -33.35 -40.66
C TYR A 280 -58.44 -33.46 -39.26
N GLY A 281 -57.81 -32.83 -38.27
CA GLY A 281 -58.28 -32.75 -36.89
C GLY A 281 -59.40 -31.73 -36.72
N PHE A 282 -60.62 -32.21 -36.89
CA PHE A 282 -61.94 -31.72 -36.43
C PHE A 282 -61.97 -30.70 -35.26
N LEU A 283 -61.01 -30.75 -34.34
CA LEU A 283 -60.93 -29.85 -33.18
C LEU A 283 -60.64 -28.39 -33.54
N GLN A 284 -60.04 -28.11 -34.71
CA GLN A 284 -59.73 -26.74 -35.11
C GLN A 284 -60.97 -25.97 -35.59
N ASN A 285 -61.99 -26.66 -36.13
CA ASN A 285 -63.27 -26.06 -36.52
C ASN A 285 -64.20 -25.80 -35.31
N LEU A 286 -64.06 -26.53 -34.21
CA LEU A 286 -64.83 -26.26 -32.98
C LEU A 286 -64.33 -25.03 -32.20
N ARG A 287 -63.10 -24.56 -32.46
CA ARG A 287 -62.59 -23.31 -31.91
C ARG A 287 -63.32 -22.07 -32.48
N GLY A 288 -63.94 -22.18 -33.65
CA GLY A 288 -64.68 -21.09 -34.28
C GLY A 288 -66.12 -20.89 -33.77
N LEU A 289 -66.65 -21.79 -32.92
CA LEU A 289 -68.07 -21.78 -32.52
C LEU A 289 -68.28 -21.56 -31.01
N LYS A 290 -67.22 -21.28 -30.25
CA LYS A 290 -67.26 -21.05 -28.79
C LYS A 290 -66.58 -19.74 -28.36
N GLY A 291 -66.45 -18.79 -29.28
CA GLY A 291 -66.04 -17.41 -28.99
C GLY A 291 -67.10 -16.46 -29.53
N GLU A 292 -67.84 -15.85 -28.59
CA GLU A 292 -68.57 -14.57 -28.70
C GLU A 292 -69.82 -14.55 -29.61
N GLY A 293 -71.05 -14.52 -29.11
CA GLY A 293 -71.51 -14.41 -27.71
C GLY A 293 -71.35 -13.01 -27.14
#